data_AF-A0A847G524-F1
#
_entry.id   AF-A0A847G524-F1
#
_cell.length_a   1.000
_cell.length_b   1.000
_cell.length_c   1.000
_cell.angle_alpha   90.00
_cell.angle_beta   90.00
_cell.angle_gamma   90.00
#
_symmetry.space_group_name_H-M   'P 1'
#
loop_
_entity.id
_entity.type
_entity.pdbx_description
1 polymer ?
#
loop_
_entity_poly.entity_id
_entity_poly.type
_entity_poly.pdbx_seq_one_letter_code
_entity_poly.pdbx_strand_id
1 'polypeptide(L)'
;MKRTLATNRPAWLQLYDARANQTQESRPVGRPPAPVPRYKVGLTLSQGETAELKVWQDRFSEMLGRKVSIGETVGILARICSTRLSRLAEHDFDDMMDFIEHLVEGG
;
A
#
# COMPACT_ATOMS: atom_id res chain seq x y z
N MET A 1 -34.88 -33.89 24.26
CA MET A 1 -34.62 -32.44 24.26
C MET A 1 -33.17 -32.18 24.63
N LYS A 2 -32.32 -31.78 23.68
CA LYS A 2 -30.91 -31.42 23.95
C LYS A 2 -30.86 -29.94 24.31
N ARG A 3 -30.45 -29.61 25.54
CA ARG A 3 -30.23 -28.23 25.99
C ARG A 3 -29.02 -27.66 25.24
N THR A 4 -29.23 -26.66 24.40
CA THR A 4 -28.14 -25.84 23.87
C THR A 4 -27.66 -24.92 24.99
N LEU A 5 -26.47 -25.21 25.54
CA LEU A 5 -25.78 -24.29 26.43
C LEU A 5 -25.36 -23.07 25.61
N ALA A 6 -26.12 -21.98 25.73
CA ALA A 6 -25.73 -20.68 25.20
C ALA A 6 -24.41 -20.29 25.88
N THR A 7 -23.32 -20.47 25.14
CA THR A 7 -22.00 -20.05 25.57
C THR A 7 -21.99 -18.52 25.63
N ASN A 8 -21.95 -18.00 26.85
CA ASN A 8 -21.94 -16.59 27.21
C ASN A 8 -20.58 -15.94 26.87
N ARG A 9 -20.13 -16.07 25.61
CA ARG A 9 -18.94 -15.40 25.10
C ARG A 9 -19.30 -13.95 24.76
N PRO A 10 -18.45 -12.98 25.10
CA PRO A 10 -18.72 -11.59 24.76
C PRO A 10 -18.84 -11.43 23.24
N ALA A 11 -19.79 -10.60 22.81
CA ALA A 11 -20.13 -10.40 21.39
C ALA A 11 -18.91 -10.07 20.54
N TRP A 12 -17.93 -9.34 21.07
CA TRP A 12 -16.71 -8.98 20.36
C TRP A 12 -15.80 -10.18 20.08
N LEU A 13 -15.74 -11.16 20.99
CA LEU A 13 -14.95 -12.38 20.80
C LEU A 13 -15.62 -13.29 19.76
N GLN A 14 -16.96 -13.36 19.76
CA GLN A 14 -17.70 -14.07 18.71
C GLN A 14 -17.48 -13.45 17.33
N LEU A 15 -17.45 -12.11 17.25
CA LEU A 15 -17.15 -11.40 16.00
C LEU A 15 -15.69 -11.61 15.55
N TYR A 16 -14.76 -11.65 16.49
CA TYR A 16 -13.35 -11.94 16.21
C TYR A 16 -13.17 -13.35 15.66
N ASP A 17 -13.71 -14.37 16.32
CA ASP A 17 -13.66 -15.77 15.88
C ASP A 17 -14.35 -15.93 14.51
N ALA A 18 -15.50 -15.29 14.31
CA ALA A 18 -16.21 -15.31 13.03
C ALA A 18 -15.41 -14.66 11.89
N ARG A 19 -14.62 -13.62 12.18
CA ARG A 19 -13.72 -12.98 11.20
C ARG A 19 -12.50 -13.85 10.92
N ALA A 20 -11.89 -14.43 11.95
CA ALA A 20 -10.72 -15.29 11.83
C ALA A 20 -11.03 -16.58 11.03
N ASN A 21 -12.26 -17.08 11.15
CA ASN A 21 -12.73 -18.29 10.46
C ASN A 21 -13.43 -18.01 9.12
N GLN A 22 -13.36 -16.79 8.57
CA GLN A 22 -13.83 -16.54 7.19
C GLN A 22 -12.86 -17.17 6.18
N THR A 23 -13.02 -18.48 5.95
CA THR A 23 -12.46 -19.12 4.77
C THR A 23 -13.10 -18.48 3.54
N GLN A 24 -12.27 -17.99 2.63
CA GLN A 24 -12.69 -17.20 1.48
C GLN A 24 -13.40 -18.11 0.47
N GLU A 25 -14.70 -18.34 0.64
CA GLU A 25 -15.49 -19.08 -0.33
C GLU A 25 -15.49 -18.36 -1.68
N SER A 26 -15.04 -19.08 -2.72
CA SER A 26 -15.19 -18.71 -4.13
C SER A 26 -16.68 -18.56 -4.44
N ARG A 27 -17.13 -17.32 -4.70
CA ARG A 27 -18.55 -17.01 -4.93
C ARG A 27 -18.90 -17.03 -6.42
N PRO A 28 -20.14 -17.45 -6.76
CA PRO A 28 -20.58 -17.55 -8.15
C PRO A 28 -20.65 -16.19 -8.86
N VAL A 29 -20.44 -16.26 -10.18
CA VAL A 29 -20.37 -15.14 -11.12
C VAL A 29 -21.68 -14.35 -11.15
N GLY A 30 -21.64 -13.04 -10.88
CA GLY A 30 -22.80 -12.15 -11.03
C GLY A 30 -23.01 -11.11 -9.91
N ARG A 31 -22.33 -11.24 -8.77
CA ARG A 31 -22.28 -10.16 -7.77
C ARG A 31 -21.13 -9.20 -8.13
N PRO A 32 -21.31 -7.86 -8.09
CA PRO A 32 -20.19 -6.94 -8.21
C PRO A 32 -19.09 -7.34 -7.22
N PRO A 33 -17.80 -7.26 -7.63
CA PRO A 33 -16.69 -7.69 -6.79
C PRO A 33 -16.80 -7.02 -5.42
N ALA A 34 -16.62 -7.80 -4.35
CA ALA A 34 -16.61 -7.25 -3.01
C ALA A 34 -15.58 -6.10 -2.94
N PRO A 35 -15.84 -5.04 -2.15
CA PRO A 35 -14.88 -3.98 -1.97
C PRO A 35 -13.56 -4.60 -1.50
N VAL A 36 -12.55 -4.56 -2.37
CA VAL A 36 -11.20 -5.03 -2.04
C VAL A 36 -10.76 -4.27 -0.80
N PRO A 37 -10.34 -4.95 0.29
CA PRO A 37 -9.85 -4.27 1.48
C PRO A 37 -8.70 -3.35 1.10
N ARG A 38 -8.97 -2.05 1.00
CA ARG A 38 -7.93 -1.04 0.88
C ARG A 38 -7.37 -0.85 2.28
N TYR A 39 -6.21 -1.44 2.56
CA TYR A 39 -5.47 -1.13 3.77
C TYR A 39 -5.10 0.36 3.73
N LYS A 40 -5.85 1.18 4.47
CA LYS A 40 -5.45 2.56 4.75
C LYS A 40 -4.39 2.49 5.85
N VAL A 41 -3.13 2.42 5.45
CA VAL A 41 -2.03 2.60 6.38
C VAL A 41 -1.91 4.11 6.62
N GLY A 42 -2.19 4.56 7.84
CA GLY A 42 -1.97 5.95 8.22
C GLY A 42 -0.48 6.19 8.38
N LEU A 43 0.12 6.91 7.43
CA LEU A 43 1.52 7.33 7.51
C LEU A 43 1.56 8.76 8.07
N THR A 44 2.35 8.98 9.11
CA THR A 44 2.67 10.32 9.60
C THR A 44 3.91 10.82 8.89
N LEU A 45 3.79 11.96 8.22
CA LEU A 45 4.91 12.63 7.56
C LEU A 45 5.30 13.86 8.35
N SER A 46 6.60 14.14 8.39
CA SER A 46 7.12 15.42 8.85
C SER A 46 6.69 16.57 7.92
N GLN A 47 6.83 17.80 8.42
CA GLN A 47 6.55 19.00 7.62
C GLN A 47 7.45 19.08 6.38
N GLY A 48 8.72 18.67 6.50
CA GLY A 48 9.68 18.65 5.39
C GLY A 48 9.27 17.68 4.29
N GLU A 49 8.98 16.43 4.64
CA GLU A 49 8.52 15.41 3.70
C GLU A 49 7.22 15.83 3.00
N THR A 50 6.31 16.48 3.73
CA THR A 50 5.07 17.02 3.15
C THR A 50 5.34 18.13 2.13
N ALA A 51 6.32 18.99 2.41
CA ALA A 51 6.70 20.07 1.48
C ALA A 51 7.32 19.52 0.20
N GLU A 52 8.20 18.52 0.29
CA GLU A 52 8.79 17.86 -0.89
C GLU A 52 7.74 17.15 -1.75
N LEU A 53 6.81 16.41 -1.12
CA LEU A 53 5.72 15.76 -1.84
C LEU A 53 4.81 16.76 -2.56
N LYS A 54 4.65 17.97 -2.01
CA LYS A 54 3.87 19.03 -2.66
C LYS A 54 4.55 19.53 -3.94
N VAL A 55 5.87 19.72 -3.92
CA VAL A 55 6.65 20.08 -5.12
C VAL A 55 6.47 19.03 -6.23
N TRP A 56 6.56 17.74 -5.87
CA TRP A 56 6.33 16.66 -6.82
C TRP A 56 4.88 16.58 -7.30
N GLN A 57 3.91 16.80 -6.41
CA GLN A 57 2.49 16.84 -6.75
C GLN A 57 2.19 17.93 -7.79
N ASP A 58 2.76 19.13 -7.61
CA ASP A 58 2.57 20.25 -8.54
C ASP A 58 3.18 19.90 -9.92
N ARG A 59 4.41 19.37 -9.94
CA ARG A 59 5.07 18.92 -11.18
C ARG A 59 4.27 17.85 -11.92
N PHE A 60 3.80 16.82 -11.22
CA PHE A 60 2.99 15.78 -11.85
C PHE A 60 1.64 16.30 -12.31
N SER A 61 1.05 17.25 -11.58
CA SER A 61 -0.22 17.86 -11.97
C SER A 61 -0.11 18.70 -13.24
N GLU A 62 0.98 19.46 -13.37
CA GLU A 62 1.32 20.21 -14.57
C GLU A 62 1.55 19.27 -15.75
N MET A 63 2.39 18.23 -15.59
CA MET A 63 2.72 17.28 -16.64
C MET A 63 1.51 16.46 -17.12
N LEU A 64 0.57 16.13 -16.22
CA LEU A 64 -0.63 15.36 -16.54
C LEU A 64 -1.85 16.23 -16.92
N GLY A 65 -1.75 17.56 -16.82
CA GLY A 65 -2.86 18.47 -17.10
C GLY A 65 -4.07 18.31 -16.17
N ARG A 66 -3.90 17.68 -15.00
CA ARG A 66 -4.96 17.47 -14.00
C ARG A 66 -4.38 17.46 -12.60
N LYS A 67 -5.22 17.73 -11.61
CA LYS A 67 -4.80 17.61 -10.21
C LYS A 67 -4.46 16.16 -9.86
N VAL A 68 -3.31 15.95 -9.24
CA VAL A 68 -2.82 14.67 -8.72
C VAL A 68 -2.93 14.67 -7.20
N SER A 69 -3.41 13.58 -6.59
CA SER A 69 -3.48 13.43 -5.14
C SER A 69 -2.13 13.03 -4.54
N ILE A 70 -1.92 13.27 -3.24
CA ILE A 70 -0.68 12.89 -2.54
C ILE A 70 -0.43 11.37 -2.66
N GLY A 71 -1.48 10.56 -2.57
CA GLY A 71 -1.37 9.11 -2.75
C GLY A 71 -0.95 8.70 -4.16
N GLU A 72 -1.42 9.41 -5.19
CA GLU A 72 -0.93 9.20 -6.56
C GLU A 72 0.52 9.65 -6.70
N THR A 73 0.91 10.80 -6.15
CA THR A 73 2.30 11.29 -6.15
C THR A 73 3.24 10.26 -5.53
N VAL A 74 2.92 9.77 -4.33
CA VAL A 74 3.70 8.72 -3.65
C VAL A 74 3.71 7.43 -4.49
N GLY A 75 2.59 7.04 -5.07
CA GLY A 75 2.51 5.85 -5.92
C GLY A 75 3.35 5.95 -7.21
N ILE A 76 3.43 7.14 -7.82
CA ILE A 76 4.29 7.39 -8.98
C ILE A 76 5.76 7.31 -8.57
N LEU A 77 6.16 8.01 -7.51
CA LEU A 77 7.53 7.99 -6.99
C LEU A 77 7.96 6.58 -6.60
N ALA A 78 7.11 5.85 -5.86
CA ALA A 78 7.38 4.47 -5.47
C ALA A 78 7.63 3.56 -6.68
N ARG A 79 6.81 3.66 -7.75
CA ARG A 79 7.03 2.87 -8.97
C ARG A 79 8.35 3.23 -9.67
N ILE A 80 8.70 4.52 -9.74
CA ILE A 80 9.96 4.96 -10.33
C ILE A 80 11.13 4.38 -9.53
N CYS A 81 11.13 4.54 -8.21
CA CYS A 81 12.18 4.03 -7.33
C CYS A 81 12.27 2.50 -7.37
N SER A 82 11.14 1.78 -7.34
CA SER A 82 11.13 0.33 -7.46
C SER A 82 11.70 -0.13 -8.80
N THR A 83 11.33 0.53 -9.91
CA THR A 83 11.84 0.17 -11.24
C THR A 83 13.34 0.41 -11.34
N ARG A 84 13.84 1.53 -10.80
CA ARG A 84 15.29 1.82 -10.73
C ARG A 84 16.00 0.77 -9.89
N LEU A 85 15.50 0.51 -8.69
CA LEU A 85 16.07 -0.49 -7.77
C LEU A 85 16.12 -1.89 -8.40
N SER A 86 15.09 -2.30 -9.14
CA SER A 86 15.09 -3.59 -9.84
C SER A 86 16.17 -3.71 -10.91
N ARG A 87 16.62 -2.61 -11.53
CA ARG A 87 17.74 -2.63 -12.48
C ARG A 87 19.09 -2.80 -11.79
N LEU A 88 19.19 -2.31 -10.57
CA LEU A 88 20.39 -2.42 -9.73
C LEU A 88 20.52 -3.80 -9.07
N ALA A 89 19.49 -4.65 -9.11
CA ALA A 89 19.47 -5.93 -8.40
C ALA A 89 20.51 -6.95 -8.90
N GLU A 90 21.09 -6.74 -10.09
CA GLU A 90 22.12 -7.59 -10.68
C GLU A 90 23.55 -7.05 -10.48
N HIS A 91 23.70 -5.89 -9.84
CA HIS A 91 25.00 -5.28 -9.53
C HIS A 91 25.39 -5.52 -8.08
N ASP A 92 26.65 -5.93 -7.87
CA ASP A 92 27.30 -5.86 -6.57
C ASP A 92 27.89 -4.46 -6.40
N PHE A 93 27.65 -3.85 -5.23
CA PHE A 93 28.11 -2.51 -4.89
C PHE A 93 29.15 -2.60 -3.77
N ASP A 94 30.26 -1.88 -3.93
CA ASP A 94 31.34 -1.91 -2.95
C ASP A 94 31.01 -1.09 -1.69
N ASP A 95 30.26 0.00 -1.86
CA ASP A 95 29.80 0.85 -0.76
C ASP A 95 28.44 1.52 -1.02
N MET A 96 27.95 2.26 0.00
CA MET A 96 26.65 2.94 -0.07
C MET A 96 26.63 4.10 -1.06
N MET A 97 27.75 4.78 -1.26
CA MET A 97 27.84 5.92 -2.18
C MET A 97 27.78 5.44 -3.62
N ASP A 98 28.50 4.36 -3.92
CA ASP A 98 28.47 3.63 -5.18
C ASP A 98 27.03 3.18 -5.52
N PHE A 99 26.32 2.62 -4.55
CA PHE A 99 24.90 2.29 -4.71
C PHE A 99 24.02 3.52 -5.03
N ILE A 100 24.20 4.64 -4.32
CA ILE A 100 23.40 5.85 -4.52
C ILE A 100 23.65 6.43 -5.91
N GLU A 101 24.91 6.46 -6.35
CA GLU A 101 25.29 6.97 -7.67
C GLU A 101 24.59 6.17 -8.78
N HIS A 102 24.70 4.84 -8.74
CA HIS A 102 24.01 3.96 -9.68
C HIS A 102 22.47 4.12 -9.62
N LEU A 103 21.89 4.36 -8.44
CA LEU A 103 20.44 4.55 -8.28
C LEU A 103 19.95 5.88 -8.89
N VAL A 104 20.77 6.92 -8.82
CA VAL A 104 20.49 8.24 -9.38
C VAL A 104 20.63 8.24 -10.89
N GLU A 105 21.71 7.65 -11.41
CA GLU A 105 22.01 7.58 -12.85
C GLU A 105 21.02 6.69 -13.62
N GLY A 106 20.46 5.66 -12.97
CA GLY A 106 19.34 4.89 -13.51
C GLY A 106 19.73 3.75 -14.45
N GLY A 107 20.98 3.27 -14.33
CA GLY A 107 21.62 2.28 -15.19
C GLY A 107 22.52 2.94 -16.23
#